data_AF-A0A521HRJ4-F1
#
_entry.id   AF-A0A521HRJ4-F1
#
_cell.length_a   1.000
_cell.length_b   1.000
_cell.length_c   1.000
_cell.angle_alpha   90.00
_cell.angle_beta   90.00
_cell.angle_gamma   90.00
#
_symmetry.space_group_name_H-M   'P 1'
#
loop_
_entity.id
_entity.type
_entity.pdbx_description
1 polymer ?
#
loop_
_entity_poly.entity_id
_entity_poly.type
_entity_poly.pdbx_seq_one_letter_code
_entity_poly.pdbx_strand_id
1 'polypeptide(L)'
;MSHFDHDDLPSNLSDNEHFQHIVDRTVSRRGFLKSGLGLGATAFLAAPLAAFAGNGYSHIGDRGPRLQMKPPRIGFTPVATSSADTVVVPEGYRAQVFARWGDALFADSPAWRPDGSNSGEDQGRQIGDNHDGMHFFPLHGKSSTEGLLVMNHEYTNYEYLFGAEFTSPWTADKVLKAQNAHGVSVLHVRRQAGKWDVVRNSKYNRRITGNTPMQLSGPAAGHALLRTKADPNGMRVLGTLNNCANGITPWGTYLTCEENFNGYFGTTSGADGRDEAMRRYGISARGTSYRWEEFDDRFDYAKEPNESNRFGWVVEIDPYDPQATPVKRTALGRFKHENAAYAFARDRRVVVYMGDDQANDYIYKFVSEQRFIPGQEASNRRLLDHGRLYVA
;
A
#
# COMPACT_ATOMS: atom_id res chain seq x y z
N MET A 1 -12.96 4.22 -25.35
CA MET A 1 -13.39 4.63 -24.00
C MET A 1 -12.30 5.55 -23.48
N SER A 2 -12.63 6.70 -22.90
CA SER A 2 -11.65 7.74 -22.55
C SER A 2 -10.55 7.18 -21.64
N HIS A 3 -9.29 7.32 -22.07
CA HIS A 3 -8.06 6.78 -21.46
C HIS A 3 -7.64 7.48 -20.15
N PHE A 4 -8.58 8.03 -19.37
CA PHE A 4 -8.24 8.67 -18.10
C PHE A 4 -8.53 7.71 -16.97
N ASP A 5 -7.54 7.48 -16.12
CA ASP A 5 -7.76 6.81 -14.85
C ASP A 5 -8.69 7.67 -13.98
N HIS A 6 -9.48 7.05 -13.11
CA HIS A 6 -10.33 7.80 -12.19
C HIS A 6 -9.49 8.68 -11.24
N ASP A 7 -8.25 8.28 -10.95
CA ASP A 7 -7.36 9.00 -10.03
C ASP A 7 -6.66 10.21 -10.68
N ASP A 8 -6.63 10.25 -12.02
CA ASP A 8 -6.22 11.43 -12.78
C ASP A 8 -7.25 12.57 -12.68
N LEU A 9 -8.48 12.27 -12.25
CA LEU A 9 -9.56 13.25 -12.11
C LEU A 9 -9.71 13.69 -10.65
N PRO A 10 -9.40 14.95 -10.31
CA PRO A 10 -9.34 15.39 -8.91
C PRO A 10 -10.72 15.33 -8.24
N SER A 11 -10.78 14.71 -7.05
CA SER A 11 -11.92 14.83 -6.13
C SER A 11 -11.72 15.93 -5.08
N ASN A 12 -10.48 16.39 -4.91
CA ASN A 12 -10.14 17.56 -4.13
C ASN A 12 -10.18 18.82 -5.01
N LEU A 13 -11.18 19.67 -4.78
CA LEU A 13 -11.41 20.91 -5.52
C LEU A 13 -10.91 22.16 -4.76
N SER A 14 -10.04 21.99 -3.77
CA SER A 14 -9.49 23.14 -3.05
C SER A 14 -8.57 23.99 -3.92
N ASP A 15 -8.60 25.31 -3.72
CA ASP A 15 -7.73 26.26 -4.41
C ASP A 15 -6.34 26.36 -3.75
N ASN A 16 -5.90 25.30 -3.06
CA ASN A 16 -4.59 25.26 -2.42
C ASN A 16 -3.48 25.30 -3.48
N GLU A 17 -2.32 25.84 -3.09
CA GLU A 17 -1.20 25.90 -4.02
C GLU A 17 -0.64 24.51 -4.33
N HIS A 18 -0.62 24.12 -5.61
CA HIS A 18 -0.01 22.87 -6.03
C HIS A 18 1.48 22.82 -5.71
N PHE A 19 1.95 21.64 -5.28
CA PHE A 19 3.36 21.42 -4.98
C PHE A 19 4.28 21.77 -6.16
N GLN A 20 3.85 21.52 -7.41
CA GLN A 20 4.60 21.90 -8.60
C GLN A 20 4.90 23.41 -8.64
N HIS A 21 3.98 24.28 -8.22
CA HIS A 21 4.23 25.72 -8.15
C HIS A 21 5.26 26.09 -7.07
N ILE A 22 5.31 25.34 -5.96
CA ILE A 22 6.35 25.50 -4.93
C ILE A 22 7.72 25.08 -5.48
N VAL A 23 7.77 23.95 -6.18
CA VAL A 23 8.98 23.45 -6.86
C VAL A 23 9.45 24.46 -7.90
N ASP A 24 8.56 24.94 -8.76
CA ASP A 24 8.86 25.90 -9.82
C ASP A 24 9.37 27.22 -9.25
N ARG A 25 8.77 27.75 -8.18
CA ARG A 25 9.30 28.93 -7.48
C ARG A 25 10.69 28.67 -6.88
N THR A 26 10.94 27.48 -6.35
CA THR A 26 12.24 27.13 -5.75
C THR A 26 13.32 26.96 -6.82
N VAL A 27 12.98 26.30 -7.94
CA VAL A 27 13.87 26.08 -9.08
C VAL A 27 14.12 27.39 -9.83
N SER A 28 13.08 28.19 -10.10
CA SER A 28 13.22 29.51 -10.74
C SER A 28 13.97 30.51 -9.87
N ARG A 29 13.80 30.52 -8.54
CA ARG A 29 14.65 31.31 -7.62
C ARG A 29 16.10 30.87 -7.68
N ARG A 30 16.39 29.57 -7.77
CA ARG A 30 17.75 29.06 -8.01
C ARG A 30 18.27 29.45 -9.40
N GLY A 31 17.41 29.48 -10.41
CA GLY A 31 17.71 29.96 -11.76
C GLY A 31 18.07 31.44 -11.75
N PHE A 32 17.27 32.28 -11.08
CA PHE A 32 17.48 33.72 -10.91
C PHE A 32 18.76 34.05 -10.13
N LEU A 33 19.03 33.32 -9.03
CA LEU A 33 20.28 33.48 -8.27
C LEU A 33 21.51 33.01 -9.05
N LYS A 34 21.37 32.01 -9.94
CA LYS A 34 22.44 31.59 -10.86
C LYS A 34 22.63 32.54 -12.04
N SER A 35 21.56 33.17 -12.56
CA SER A 35 21.62 34.16 -13.63
C SER A 35 21.98 35.57 -13.15
N GLY A 36 21.83 35.86 -11.85
CA GLY A 36 22.12 37.15 -11.23
C GLY A 36 23.57 37.35 -10.76
N LEU A 37 24.47 36.38 -10.94
CA LEU A 37 25.89 36.49 -10.55
C LEU A 37 26.76 37.13 -11.64
N GLY A 38 26.30 38.27 -12.15
CA GLY A 38 27.10 39.23 -12.89
C GLY A 38 26.91 40.61 -12.28
N LEU A 39 27.58 40.86 -11.14
CA LEU A 39 27.96 42.16 -10.53
C LEU A 39 27.74 42.18 -9.00
N GLY A 40 28.85 42.01 -8.27
CA GLY A 40 29.14 42.81 -7.07
C GLY A 40 28.39 42.50 -5.77
N ALA A 41 29.16 41.95 -4.81
CA ALA A 41 28.90 41.93 -3.37
C ALA A 41 27.91 40.88 -2.84
N THR A 42 28.46 39.74 -2.40
CA THR A 42 28.31 39.29 -1.00
C THR A 42 29.24 38.11 -0.74
N ALA A 43 30.51 38.44 -0.50
CA ALA A 43 31.54 37.56 0.03
C ALA A 43 31.31 37.18 1.52
N PHE A 44 30.07 36.92 1.94
CA PHE A 44 29.74 36.64 3.34
C PHE A 44 28.90 35.37 3.59
N LEU A 45 28.60 34.60 2.54
CA LEU A 45 27.99 33.26 2.67
C LEU A 45 28.68 32.18 1.81
N ALA A 46 29.85 32.50 1.23
CA ALA A 46 30.55 31.63 0.28
C ALA A 46 31.39 30.50 0.92
N ALA A 47 31.11 30.13 2.17
CA ALA A 47 31.65 28.93 2.81
C ALA A 47 30.59 28.41 3.79
N PRO A 48 29.59 27.60 3.37
CA PRO A 48 29.84 26.32 2.71
C PRO A 48 28.68 25.81 1.83
N LEU A 49 28.62 26.08 0.52
CA LEU A 49 27.67 25.36 -0.37
C LEU A 49 28.22 25.02 -1.76
N ALA A 50 29.55 24.84 -1.88
CA ALA A 50 30.13 24.02 -2.95
C ALA A 50 29.97 22.50 -2.67
N ALA A 51 28.86 22.09 -2.04
CA ALA A 51 28.64 20.72 -1.53
C ALA A 51 27.25 20.12 -1.87
N PHE A 52 26.56 20.62 -2.90
CA PHE A 52 25.31 20.00 -3.38
C PHE A 52 25.29 19.77 -4.89
N ALA A 53 26.45 19.40 -5.44
CA ALA A 53 26.55 18.67 -6.70
C ALA A 53 27.52 17.51 -6.47
N GLY A 54 27.02 16.42 -5.90
CA GLY A 54 27.77 15.17 -5.71
C GLY A 54 27.88 14.72 -4.24
N ASN A 55 27.47 13.46 -4.02
CA ASN A 55 27.67 12.60 -2.85
C ASN A 55 26.83 12.81 -1.57
N GLY A 56 26.05 11.77 -1.26
CA GLY A 56 26.26 10.95 -0.05
C GLY A 56 26.02 11.63 1.30
N TYR A 57 24.97 11.16 1.98
CA TYR A 57 24.75 11.32 3.42
C TYR A 57 26.06 11.26 4.22
N SER A 58 26.38 12.36 4.89
CA SER A 58 27.43 12.42 5.90
C SER A 58 26.83 12.99 7.19
N HIS A 59 26.65 12.13 8.19
CA HIS A 59 26.41 12.51 9.57
C HIS A 59 27.67 13.16 10.17
N ILE A 60 27.51 14.25 10.91
CA ILE A 60 28.58 14.86 11.70
C ILE A 60 28.64 14.17 13.06
N GLY A 61 29.81 13.64 13.42
CA GLY A 61 30.22 13.51 14.82
C GLY A 61 30.85 12.20 15.28
N ASP A 62 31.85 11.66 14.59
CA ASP A 62 32.88 10.86 15.28
C ASP A 62 34.24 10.97 14.59
N ARG A 63 35.31 11.18 15.37
CA ARG A 63 36.70 11.31 14.88
C ARG A 63 37.31 9.92 14.68
N GLY A 64 36.78 9.15 13.73
CA GLY A 64 37.38 7.93 13.20
C GLY A 64 38.05 8.15 11.84
N PRO A 65 38.96 7.26 11.38
CA PRO A 65 39.56 7.35 10.06
C PRO A 65 38.47 7.33 8.98
N ARG A 66 38.46 8.36 8.12
CA ARG A 66 37.49 8.51 7.02
C ARG A 66 37.67 7.39 6.00
N LEU A 67 36.81 6.39 6.05
CA LEU A 67 36.65 5.43 4.95
C LEU A 67 36.12 6.18 3.72
N GLN A 68 36.94 6.28 2.68
CA GLN A 68 36.57 6.83 1.38
C GLN A 68 35.52 5.90 0.75
N MET A 69 34.23 6.20 0.93
CA MET A 69 33.17 5.46 0.25
C MET A 69 33.22 5.77 -1.24
N LYS A 70 33.63 4.79 -2.05
CA LYS A 70 33.50 4.86 -3.51
C LYS A 70 32.01 5.02 -3.86
N PRO A 71 31.65 5.89 -4.84
CA PRO A 71 30.27 5.99 -5.28
C PRO A 71 29.78 4.61 -5.73
N PRO A 72 28.53 4.22 -5.39
CA PRO A 72 27.97 2.95 -5.82
C PRO A 72 28.02 2.91 -7.36
N ARG A 73 28.72 1.93 -7.90
CA ARG A 73 28.81 1.73 -9.34
C ARG A 73 27.58 0.95 -9.78
N ILE A 74 26.81 1.50 -10.72
CA ILE A 74 25.84 0.72 -11.49
C ILE A 74 26.66 -0.34 -12.24
N GLY A 75 26.51 -1.60 -11.84
CA GLY A 75 27.39 -2.71 -12.23
C GLY A 75 26.95 -3.49 -13.47
N PHE A 76 25.94 -3.01 -14.19
CA PHE A 76 25.38 -3.66 -15.37
C PHE A 76 25.23 -2.65 -16.52
N THR A 77 25.25 -3.14 -17.75
CA THR A 77 24.95 -2.33 -18.94
C THR A 77 23.44 -2.07 -19.01
N PRO A 78 22.98 -0.82 -19.12
CA PRO A 78 21.56 -0.51 -19.29
C PRO A 78 20.96 -1.25 -20.50
N VAL A 79 19.72 -1.71 -20.37
CA VAL A 79 18.95 -2.32 -21.46
C VAL A 79 18.18 -1.24 -22.23
N ALA A 80 17.94 -1.47 -23.52
CA ALA A 80 17.13 -0.57 -24.33
C ALA A 80 15.63 -0.67 -23.96
N THR A 81 14.87 0.40 -24.22
CA THR A 81 13.42 0.35 -24.14
C THR A 81 12.85 -0.61 -25.19
N SER A 82 11.74 -1.26 -24.88
CA SER A 82 11.08 -2.25 -25.73
C SER A 82 9.58 -2.24 -25.49
N SER A 83 8.80 -2.61 -26.52
CA SER A 83 7.36 -2.85 -26.44
C SER A 83 7.01 -4.34 -26.59
N ALA A 84 8.00 -5.24 -26.53
CA ALA A 84 7.77 -6.67 -26.60
C ALA A 84 7.16 -7.18 -25.29
N ASP A 85 6.24 -8.15 -25.39
CA ASP A 85 5.63 -8.83 -24.23
C ASP A 85 6.58 -9.88 -23.62
N THR A 86 7.77 -9.42 -23.22
CA THR A 86 8.84 -10.25 -22.63
C THR A 86 9.66 -9.42 -21.64
N VAL A 87 10.20 -10.07 -20.60
CA VAL A 87 11.12 -9.42 -19.65
C VAL A 87 12.55 -9.50 -20.19
N VAL A 88 13.15 -8.35 -20.53
CA VAL A 88 14.56 -8.23 -20.94
C VAL A 88 15.40 -7.77 -19.76
N VAL A 89 16.45 -8.54 -19.42
CA VAL A 89 17.38 -8.23 -18.32
C VAL A 89 18.80 -8.03 -18.85
N PRO A 90 19.69 -7.31 -18.12
CA PRO A 90 21.07 -7.13 -18.53
C PRO A 90 21.83 -8.45 -18.72
N GLU A 91 22.92 -8.42 -19.48
CA GLU A 91 23.80 -9.58 -19.65
C GLU A 91 24.27 -10.14 -18.29
N GLY A 92 24.23 -11.47 -18.13
CA GLY A 92 24.56 -12.16 -16.88
C GLY A 92 23.42 -12.25 -15.86
N TYR A 93 22.27 -11.62 -16.13
CA TYR A 93 21.06 -11.75 -15.30
C TYR A 93 20.08 -12.78 -15.87
N ARG A 94 19.17 -13.24 -15.02
CA ARG A 94 18.02 -14.09 -15.41
C ARG A 94 16.75 -13.59 -14.73
N ALA A 95 15.63 -13.65 -15.45
CA ALA A 95 14.30 -13.51 -14.87
C ALA A 95 13.65 -14.89 -14.72
N GLN A 96 12.88 -15.09 -13.64
CA GLN A 96 12.12 -16.31 -13.40
C GLN A 96 10.74 -15.92 -12.87
N VAL A 97 9.69 -16.50 -13.44
CA VAL A 97 8.33 -16.38 -12.92
C VAL A 97 8.21 -17.14 -11.60
N PHE A 98 7.62 -16.49 -10.60
CA PHE A 98 7.46 -17.01 -9.26
C PHE A 98 6.17 -16.47 -8.65
N ALA A 99 5.41 -17.32 -7.95
CA ALA A 99 4.19 -16.97 -7.21
C ALA A 99 3.21 -16.13 -8.04
N ARG A 100 2.55 -16.74 -9.03
CA ARG A 100 1.55 -16.08 -9.89
C ARG A 100 0.20 -15.99 -9.18
N TRP A 101 -0.65 -15.09 -9.65
CA TRP A 101 -2.08 -15.15 -9.35
C TRP A 101 -2.64 -16.56 -9.63
N GLY A 102 -3.49 -17.06 -8.73
CA GLY A 102 -4.13 -18.37 -8.84
C GLY A 102 -3.23 -19.54 -8.41
N ASP A 103 -1.92 -19.35 -8.25
CA ASP A 103 -1.04 -20.41 -7.76
C ASP A 103 -1.47 -20.85 -6.34
N ALA A 104 -1.28 -22.14 -6.05
CA ALA A 104 -1.66 -22.78 -4.80
C ALA A 104 -0.84 -22.25 -3.61
N LEU A 105 -1.51 -21.70 -2.61
CA LEU A 105 -0.88 -21.22 -1.38
C LEU A 105 -0.76 -22.33 -0.30
N PHE A 106 -1.72 -23.24 -0.23
CA PHE A 106 -1.79 -24.34 0.72
C PHE A 106 -1.59 -25.70 0.03
N ALA A 107 -1.37 -26.75 0.83
CA ALA A 107 -1.19 -28.11 0.35
C ALA A 107 -2.37 -28.61 -0.49
N ASP A 108 -3.56 -28.25 -0.05
CA ASP A 108 -4.89 -28.64 -0.56
C ASP A 108 -5.58 -27.48 -1.29
N SER A 109 -4.84 -26.42 -1.66
CA SER A 109 -5.40 -25.38 -2.52
C SER A 109 -5.82 -25.98 -3.87
N PRO A 110 -6.99 -25.57 -4.40
CA PRO A 110 -7.43 -25.99 -5.71
C PRO A 110 -6.46 -25.50 -6.78
N ALA A 111 -6.29 -26.30 -7.84
CA ALA A 111 -5.53 -25.87 -9.00
C ALA A 111 -6.22 -24.69 -9.69
N TRP A 112 -5.41 -23.77 -10.20
CA TRP A 112 -5.87 -22.68 -11.07
C TRP A 112 -6.54 -23.25 -12.33
N ARG A 113 -7.68 -22.67 -12.68
CA ARG A 113 -8.44 -22.99 -13.88
C ARG A 113 -8.43 -21.77 -14.80
N PRO A 114 -7.73 -21.83 -15.96
CA PRO A 114 -7.53 -20.67 -16.82
C PRO A 114 -8.80 -20.19 -17.53
N ASP A 115 -9.90 -20.94 -17.45
CA ASP A 115 -11.22 -20.53 -17.95
C ASP A 115 -11.99 -19.62 -16.96
N GLY A 116 -11.41 -19.33 -15.79
CA GLY A 116 -12.04 -18.51 -14.76
C GLY A 116 -13.10 -19.25 -13.93
N SER A 117 -13.23 -20.57 -14.07
CA SER A 117 -14.29 -21.35 -13.40
C SER A 117 -14.04 -21.69 -11.92
N ASN A 118 -12.89 -21.32 -11.35
CA ASN A 118 -12.67 -21.40 -9.90
C ASN A 118 -13.74 -20.60 -9.14
N SER A 119 -14.22 -21.11 -8.02
CA SER A 119 -15.21 -20.43 -7.16
C SER A 119 -14.59 -19.30 -6.32
N GLY A 120 -15.43 -18.55 -5.61
CA GLY A 120 -14.95 -17.59 -4.61
C GLY A 120 -14.21 -18.24 -3.44
N GLU A 121 -14.63 -19.43 -3.02
CA GLU A 121 -13.92 -20.22 -2.00
C GLU A 121 -12.55 -20.68 -2.51
N ASP A 122 -12.45 -21.13 -3.77
CA ASP A 122 -11.18 -21.53 -4.37
C ASP A 122 -10.17 -20.38 -4.36
N GLN A 123 -10.60 -19.19 -4.80
CA GLN A 123 -9.76 -18.00 -4.84
C GLN A 123 -9.29 -17.58 -3.44
N GLY A 124 -10.11 -17.79 -2.40
CA GLY A 124 -9.73 -17.56 -1.00
C GLY A 124 -8.58 -18.47 -0.51
N ARG A 125 -8.25 -19.52 -1.28
CA ARG A 125 -7.16 -20.46 -1.01
C ARG A 125 -5.99 -20.35 -1.99
N GLN A 126 -6.06 -19.46 -2.97
CA GLN A 126 -5.02 -19.22 -3.97
C GLN A 126 -4.32 -17.89 -3.69
N ILE A 127 -3.17 -17.65 -4.32
CA ILE A 127 -2.56 -16.31 -4.32
C ILE A 127 -3.52 -15.34 -5.03
N GLY A 128 -3.63 -14.11 -4.52
CA GLY A 128 -4.52 -13.07 -5.06
C GLY A 128 -4.07 -12.53 -6.42
N ASP A 129 -4.80 -11.55 -6.96
CA ASP A 129 -4.56 -10.98 -8.30
C ASP A 129 -3.80 -9.65 -8.23
N ASN A 130 -3.23 -9.18 -9.35
CA ASN A 130 -2.51 -7.90 -9.49
C ASN A 130 -1.59 -7.59 -8.30
N HIS A 131 -0.47 -8.31 -8.27
CA HIS A 131 0.48 -8.23 -7.16
C HIS A 131 1.13 -6.86 -7.13
N ASP A 132 1.14 -6.23 -5.96
CA ASP A 132 1.71 -4.90 -5.78
C ASP A 132 2.76 -4.89 -4.66
N GLY A 133 2.66 -3.97 -3.70
CA GLY A 133 3.60 -3.80 -2.60
C GLY A 133 3.97 -5.13 -1.95
N MET A 134 5.26 -5.31 -1.69
CA MET A 134 5.76 -6.56 -1.14
C MET A 134 7.03 -6.40 -0.31
N HIS A 135 7.24 -7.33 0.61
CA HIS A 135 8.46 -7.40 1.41
C HIS A 135 8.84 -8.83 1.80
N PHE A 136 10.14 -9.11 1.81
CA PHE A 136 10.70 -10.38 2.27
C PHE A 136 11.15 -10.27 3.73
N PHE A 137 10.51 -11.03 4.60
CA PHE A 137 10.85 -11.17 6.02
C PHE A 137 11.69 -12.43 6.24
N PRO A 138 12.94 -12.33 6.70
CA PRO A 138 13.81 -13.50 6.84
C PRO A 138 13.34 -14.44 7.96
N LEU A 139 13.18 -15.73 7.65
CA LEU A 139 13.04 -16.74 8.70
C LEU A 139 14.39 -16.98 9.38
N HIS A 140 14.34 -17.46 10.62
CA HIS A 140 15.54 -17.65 11.46
C HIS A 140 16.36 -16.36 11.68
N GLY A 141 15.69 -15.19 11.60
CA GLY A 141 16.21 -13.86 11.92
C GLY A 141 17.19 -13.25 10.91
N LYS A 142 17.74 -14.04 9.97
CA LYS A 142 18.78 -13.57 9.03
C LYS A 142 18.88 -14.37 7.72
N SER A 143 18.00 -15.32 7.47
CA SER A 143 18.09 -16.13 6.25
C SER A 143 17.88 -15.27 5.01
N SER A 144 18.76 -15.42 4.02
CA SER A 144 18.63 -14.79 2.70
C SER A 144 18.11 -15.75 1.63
N THR A 145 17.82 -17.00 2.01
CA THR A 145 17.35 -18.07 1.13
C THR A 145 16.03 -18.68 1.59
N GLU A 146 15.46 -18.19 2.68
CA GLU A 146 14.19 -18.70 3.22
C GLU A 146 13.54 -17.64 4.10
N GLY A 147 12.25 -17.38 3.87
CA GLY A 147 11.56 -16.30 4.54
C GLY A 147 10.08 -16.27 4.21
N LEU A 148 9.43 -15.21 4.65
CA LEU A 148 8.04 -14.90 4.35
C LEU A 148 8.02 -13.77 3.33
N LEU A 149 7.54 -14.03 2.12
CA LEU A 149 7.18 -12.98 1.18
C LEU A 149 5.75 -12.54 1.52
N VAL A 150 5.60 -11.31 1.98
CA VAL A 150 4.29 -10.68 2.17
C VAL A 150 4.04 -9.80 0.97
N MET A 151 2.89 -9.94 0.33
CA MET A 151 2.61 -9.34 -0.98
C MET A 151 1.15 -8.95 -1.08
N ASN A 152 0.90 -7.71 -1.46
CA ASN A 152 -0.42 -7.16 -1.69
C ASN A 152 -1.03 -7.67 -3.00
N HIS A 153 -2.36 -7.58 -3.07
CA HIS A 153 -3.19 -7.90 -4.22
C HIS A 153 -4.21 -6.77 -4.38
N GLU A 154 -3.93 -5.86 -5.31
CA GLU A 154 -4.53 -4.54 -5.33
C GLU A 154 -5.94 -4.56 -5.92
N TYR A 155 -6.10 -5.04 -7.15
CA TYR A 155 -7.37 -5.10 -7.84
C TYR A 155 -7.52 -6.40 -8.64
N THR A 156 -8.60 -6.52 -9.43
CA THR A 156 -8.86 -7.68 -10.27
C THR A 156 -9.24 -7.29 -11.69
N ASN A 157 -8.81 -8.08 -12.67
CA ASN A 157 -9.24 -7.95 -14.06
C ASN A 157 -10.39 -8.94 -14.32
N TYR A 158 -11.64 -8.45 -14.36
CA TYR A 158 -12.83 -9.32 -14.39
C TYR A 158 -12.91 -10.21 -15.63
N GLU A 159 -12.42 -9.75 -16.78
CA GLU A 159 -12.33 -10.53 -18.02
C GLU A 159 -11.47 -11.79 -17.87
N TYR A 160 -10.48 -11.78 -16.98
CA TYR A 160 -9.65 -12.94 -16.66
C TYR A 160 -10.16 -13.69 -15.44
N LEU A 161 -10.63 -12.97 -14.41
CA LEU A 161 -11.12 -13.57 -13.16
C LEU A 161 -12.34 -14.47 -13.39
N PHE A 162 -13.23 -14.09 -14.30
CA PHE A 162 -14.49 -14.80 -14.58
C PHE A 162 -14.55 -15.41 -15.98
N GLY A 163 -13.51 -15.24 -16.79
CA GLY A 163 -13.44 -15.75 -18.15
C GLY A 163 -14.58 -15.24 -19.03
N ALA A 164 -15.12 -16.12 -19.89
CA ALA A 164 -16.11 -15.77 -20.90
C ALA A 164 -17.43 -15.18 -20.33
N GLU A 165 -17.76 -15.47 -19.06
CA GLU A 165 -18.99 -15.02 -18.41
C GLU A 165 -18.79 -13.76 -17.55
N PHE A 166 -17.72 -12.98 -17.75
CA PHE A 166 -17.38 -11.87 -16.84
C PHE A 166 -18.45 -10.78 -16.68
N THR A 167 -19.37 -10.61 -17.62
CA THR A 167 -20.46 -9.63 -17.53
C THR A 167 -21.78 -10.20 -17.03
N SER A 168 -22.06 -11.48 -17.28
CA SER A 168 -23.34 -12.13 -17.00
C SER A 168 -23.22 -13.66 -16.97
N PRO A 169 -23.93 -14.37 -16.06
CA PRO A 169 -24.75 -13.82 -14.98
C PRO A 169 -23.88 -13.21 -13.88
N TRP A 170 -24.33 -12.14 -13.24
CA TRP A 170 -23.67 -11.59 -12.04
C TRP A 170 -24.23 -12.31 -10.80
N THR A 171 -23.35 -12.75 -9.89
CA THR A 171 -23.73 -13.61 -8.76
C THR A 171 -22.96 -13.26 -7.49
N ALA A 172 -23.50 -13.67 -6.34
CA ALA A 172 -22.82 -13.53 -5.06
C ALA A 172 -21.45 -14.24 -5.01
N ASP A 173 -21.29 -15.38 -5.71
CA ASP A 173 -20.01 -16.08 -5.79
C ASP A 173 -18.97 -15.27 -6.58
N LYS A 174 -19.37 -14.55 -7.65
CA LYS A 174 -18.47 -13.63 -8.35
C LYS A 174 -17.99 -12.48 -7.46
N VAL A 175 -18.90 -11.92 -6.66
CA VAL A 175 -18.53 -10.89 -5.65
C VAL A 175 -17.57 -11.48 -4.61
N LEU A 176 -17.87 -12.66 -4.06
CA LEU A 176 -16.97 -13.33 -3.12
C LEU A 176 -15.59 -13.62 -3.72
N LYS A 177 -15.55 -14.09 -4.98
CA LYS A 177 -14.31 -14.36 -5.71
C LYS A 177 -13.48 -13.10 -5.90
N ALA A 178 -14.10 -12.00 -6.33
CA ALA A 178 -13.42 -10.71 -6.44
C ALA A 178 -12.87 -10.26 -5.09
N GLN A 179 -13.69 -10.26 -4.03
CA GLN A 179 -13.25 -9.89 -2.67
C GLN A 179 -12.10 -10.78 -2.15
N ASN A 180 -12.12 -12.08 -2.49
CA ASN A 180 -11.08 -13.04 -2.13
C ASN A 180 -9.84 -12.99 -3.02
N ALA A 181 -9.86 -12.28 -4.15
CA ALA A 181 -8.68 -12.03 -4.96
C ALA A 181 -7.87 -10.83 -4.47
N HIS A 182 -8.50 -9.90 -3.72
CA HIS A 182 -7.84 -8.74 -3.11
C HIS A 182 -7.09 -9.10 -1.81
N GLY A 183 -6.39 -8.12 -1.25
CA GLY A 183 -5.85 -8.18 0.10
C GLY A 183 -4.35 -8.43 0.13
N VAL A 184 -3.93 -9.40 0.95
CA VAL A 184 -2.52 -9.74 1.16
C VAL A 184 -2.35 -11.26 1.18
N SER A 185 -1.26 -11.74 0.57
CA SER A 185 -0.76 -13.10 0.76
C SER A 185 0.52 -13.06 1.60
N VAL A 186 0.57 -13.88 2.64
CA VAL A 186 1.82 -14.24 3.33
C VAL A 186 2.24 -15.60 2.80
N LEU A 187 3.40 -15.66 2.14
CA LEU A 187 3.94 -16.88 1.55
C LEU A 187 5.24 -17.26 2.26
N HIS A 188 5.32 -18.47 2.80
CA HIS A 188 6.61 -19.04 3.13
C HIS A 188 7.32 -19.45 1.83
N VAL A 189 8.47 -18.85 1.57
CA VAL A 189 9.26 -19.06 0.35
C VAL A 189 10.65 -19.56 0.70
N ARG A 190 11.17 -20.49 -0.11
CA ARG A 190 12.53 -21.02 0.04
C ARG A 190 13.24 -21.07 -1.32
N ARG A 191 14.51 -20.69 -1.33
CA ARG A 191 15.38 -20.78 -2.49
C ARG A 191 16.16 -22.09 -2.48
N GLN A 192 15.99 -22.90 -3.51
CA GLN A 192 16.68 -24.19 -3.68
C GLN A 192 17.26 -24.27 -5.09
N ALA A 193 18.53 -24.69 -5.21
CA ALA A 193 19.23 -24.76 -6.50
C ALA A 193 19.09 -23.50 -7.38
N GLY A 194 19.05 -22.32 -6.73
CA GLY A 194 18.95 -21.03 -7.42
C GLY A 194 17.53 -20.60 -7.82
N LYS A 195 16.48 -21.41 -7.57
CA LYS A 195 15.07 -21.11 -7.83
C LYS A 195 14.30 -20.87 -6.53
N TRP A 196 13.31 -19.98 -6.57
CA TRP A 196 12.40 -19.76 -5.44
C TRP A 196 11.14 -20.60 -5.61
N ASP A 197 10.68 -21.19 -4.51
CA ASP A 197 9.46 -21.99 -4.44
C ASP A 197 8.64 -21.61 -3.19
N VAL A 198 7.31 -21.76 -3.29
CA VAL A 198 6.38 -21.60 -2.17
C VAL A 198 6.32 -22.91 -1.38
N VAL A 199 6.57 -22.83 -0.08
CA VAL A 199 6.47 -23.97 0.85
C VAL A 199 5.01 -24.13 1.27
N ARG A 200 4.22 -24.85 0.47
CA ARG A 200 2.75 -24.98 0.63
C ARG A 200 2.28 -25.59 1.95
N ASN A 201 3.09 -26.44 2.57
CA ASN A 201 2.79 -27.06 3.88
C ASN A 201 3.29 -26.19 5.04
N SER A 202 3.27 -24.87 4.90
CA SER A 202 3.74 -23.96 5.94
C SER A 202 2.59 -23.44 6.78
N LYS A 203 2.78 -23.46 8.10
CA LYS A 203 1.89 -22.77 9.04
C LYS A 203 1.81 -21.26 8.81
N TYR A 204 2.81 -20.64 8.17
CA TYR A 204 2.86 -19.20 7.95
C TYR A 204 2.02 -18.75 6.75
N ASN A 205 1.67 -19.68 5.85
CA ASN A 205 0.90 -19.33 4.66
C ASN A 205 -0.46 -18.79 5.08
N ARG A 206 -0.85 -17.64 4.53
CA ARG A 206 -2.09 -16.97 4.91
C ARG A 206 -2.62 -16.10 3.78
N ARG A 207 -3.94 -16.17 3.56
CA ARG A 207 -4.69 -15.14 2.84
C ARG A 207 -5.34 -14.18 3.82
N ILE A 208 -5.23 -12.90 3.53
CA ILE A 208 -5.96 -11.79 4.12
C ILE A 208 -6.72 -11.17 2.94
N THR A 209 -8.03 -11.02 3.05
CA THR A 209 -8.92 -10.69 1.91
C THR A 209 -9.88 -9.56 2.27
N GLY A 210 -10.73 -9.15 1.32
CA GLY A 210 -11.85 -8.22 1.53
C GLY A 210 -12.91 -8.68 2.54
N ASN A 211 -12.77 -9.88 3.12
CA ASN A 211 -13.66 -10.45 4.12
C ASN A 211 -12.95 -10.90 5.41
N THR A 212 -11.63 -10.71 5.54
CA THR A 212 -10.89 -11.14 6.73
C THR A 212 -11.24 -10.27 7.95
N PRO A 213 -11.59 -10.83 9.11
CA PRO A 213 -11.84 -10.03 10.32
C PRO A 213 -10.60 -9.26 10.77
N MET A 214 -10.79 -7.99 11.09
CA MET A 214 -9.74 -7.05 11.52
C MET A 214 -10.19 -6.21 12.69
N GLN A 215 -9.22 -5.62 13.38
CA GLN A 215 -9.44 -4.65 14.45
C GLN A 215 -9.19 -3.23 13.96
N LEU A 216 -10.00 -2.27 14.42
CA LEU A 216 -9.68 -0.85 14.35
C LEU A 216 -8.96 -0.45 15.66
N SER A 217 -7.82 0.23 15.54
CA SER A 217 -7.10 0.81 16.69
C SER A 217 -6.70 2.26 16.43
N GLY A 218 -6.36 2.98 17.49
CA GLY A 218 -6.07 4.41 17.45
C GLY A 218 -7.31 5.29 17.66
N PRO A 219 -7.19 6.62 17.44
CA PRO A 219 -8.16 7.61 17.91
C PRO A 219 -9.57 7.51 17.31
N ALA A 220 -9.72 6.96 16.10
CA ALA A 220 -11.04 6.85 15.47
C ALA A 220 -11.78 5.55 15.85
N ALA A 221 -11.08 4.55 16.41
CA ALA A 221 -11.71 3.29 16.79
C ALA A 221 -12.85 3.53 17.79
N GLY A 222 -14.03 2.98 17.50
CA GLY A 222 -15.23 3.11 18.31
C GLY A 222 -16.08 4.36 18.05
N HIS A 223 -15.59 5.27 17.20
CA HIS A 223 -16.30 6.49 16.83
C HIS A 223 -17.61 6.18 16.09
N ALA A 224 -18.62 7.05 16.24
CA ALA A 224 -19.95 6.84 15.66
C ALA A 224 -19.92 6.63 14.13
N LEU A 225 -19.00 7.31 13.43
CA LEU A 225 -18.80 7.19 11.98
C LEU A 225 -18.18 5.85 11.53
N LEU A 226 -17.70 5.02 12.46
CA LEU A 226 -17.18 3.67 12.15
C LEU A 226 -18.15 2.56 12.55
N ARG A 227 -19.32 2.89 13.11
CA ARG A 227 -20.32 1.92 13.54
C ARG A 227 -21.21 1.55 12.37
N THR A 228 -21.43 0.25 12.19
CA THR A 228 -22.33 -0.31 11.19
C THR A 228 -23.39 -1.17 11.86
N LYS A 229 -24.39 -1.65 11.10
CA LYS A 229 -25.38 -2.59 11.65
C LYS A 229 -24.72 -3.87 12.18
N ALA A 230 -23.70 -4.36 11.48
CA ALA A 230 -22.96 -5.58 11.83
C ALA A 230 -21.90 -5.37 12.94
N ASP A 231 -21.42 -4.14 13.12
CA ASP A 231 -20.51 -3.77 14.21
C ASP A 231 -20.95 -2.45 14.89
N PRO A 232 -21.94 -2.53 15.80
CA PRO A 232 -22.47 -1.36 16.50
C PRO A 232 -21.46 -0.66 17.42
N ASN A 233 -20.32 -1.31 17.71
CA ASN A 233 -19.27 -0.74 18.55
C ASN A 233 -18.20 -0.02 17.73
N GLY A 234 -18.09 -0.24 16.41
CA GLY A 234 -17.13 0.44 15.54
C GLY A 234 -15.67 0.06 15.80
N MET A 235 -15.43 -1.18 16.23
CA MET A 235 -14.12 -1.69 16.66
C MET A 235 -13.60 -2.83 15.77
N ARG A 236 -14.47 -3.43 14.94
CA ARG A 236 -14.17 -4.62 14.13
C ARG A 236 -14.66 -4.42 12.71
N VAL A 237 -13.81 -4.70 11.74
CA VAL A 237 -14.11 -4.55 10.31
C VAL A 237 -13.81 -5.83 9.56
N LEU A 238 -14.58 -6.11 8.51
CA LEU A 238 -14.30 -7.20 7.60
C LEU A 238 -13.52 -6.64 6.41
N GLY A 239 -12.25 -7.03 6.34
CA GLY A 239 -11.43 -6.94 5.17
C GLY A 239 -10.53 -5.72 5.04
N THR A 240 -9.65 -5.85 4.06
CA THR A 240 -8.83 -4.79 3.49
C THR A 240 -8.93 -4.88 1.98
N LEU A 241 -8.88 -3.74 1.31
CA LEU A 241 -9.21 -3.60 -0.11
C LEU A 241 -8.22 -2.66 -0.77
N ASN A 242 -8.04 -2.85 -2.08
CA ASN A 242 -7.20 -1.99 -2.89
C ASN A 242 -5.83 -1.75 -2.26
N ASN A 243 -5.19 -2.87 -1.95
CA ASN A 243 -3.93 -2.91 -1.24
C ASN A 243 -2.84 -2.56 -2.24
N CYS A 244 -2.43 -1.29 -2.28
CA CYS A 244 -1.46 -0.77 -3.24
C CYS A 244 -0.02 -1.16 -2.83
N ALA A 245 0.81 -0.21 -2.40
CA ALA A 245 2.17 -0.50 -1.99
C ALA A 245 2.27 -0.86 -0.49
N ASN A 246 3.44 -0.65 0.12
CA ASN A 246 3.71 -1.18 1.45
C ASN A 246 4.64 -0.34 2.33
N GLY A 247 4.68 -0.73 3.60
CA GLY A 247 5.62 -0.26 4.61
C GLY A 247 6.09 -1.40 5.50
N ILE A 248 7.20 -1.18 6.20
CA ILE A 248 7.77 -2.17 7.13
C ILE A 248 8.08 -1.45 8.43
N THR A 249 7.64 -2.00 9.55
CA THR A 249 7.95 -1.39 10.84
C THR A 249 9.31 -1.85 11.36
N PRO A 250 9.99 -1.05 12.19
CA PRO A 250 11.24 -1.48 12.82
C PRO A 250 11.05 -2.57 13.88
N TRP A 251 9.81 -3.00 14.17
CA TRP A 251 9.49 -4.16 15.02
C TRP A 251 9.00 -5.37 14.21
N GLY A 252 9.23 -5.39 12.90
CA GLY A 252 9.09 -6.59 12.07
C GLY A 252 7.66 -6.92 11.64
N THR A 253 6.77 -5.93 11.57
CA THR A 253 5.43 -6.07 10.98
C THR A 253 5.36 -5.40 9.62
N TYR A 254 4.40 -5.86 8.82
CA TYR A 254 4.11 -5.35 7.49
C TYR A 254 2.98 -4.33 7.55
N LEU A 255 3.09 -3.26 6.77
CA LEU A 255 2.04 -2.27 6.58
C LEU A 255 1.54 -2.39 5.14
N THR A 256 0.27 -2.74 4.96
CA THR A 256 -0.42 -2.64 3.67
C THR A 256 -1.28 -1.38 3.66
N CYS A 257 -1.45 -0.78 2.49
CA CYS A 257 -2.05 0.54 2.35
C CYS A 257 -3.31 0.42 1.47
N GLU A 258 -4.46 0.85 1.98
CA GLU A 258 -5.71 0.89 1.22
C GLU A 258 -5.76 2.21 0.43
N GLU A 259 -5.73 2.11 -0.89
CA GLU A 259 -5.63 3.26 -1.80
C GLU A 259 -7.00 3.60 -2.41
N ASN A 260 -7.34 3.01 -3.55
CA ASN A 260 -8.58 3.28 -4.29
C ASN A 260 -9.82 2.58 -3.74
N PHE A 261 -9.94 2.54 -2.42
CA PHE A 261 -11.07 1.91 -1.72
C PHE A 261 -12.43 2.52 -2.13
N ASN A 262 -12.47 3.79 -2.55
CA ASN A 262 -13.68 4.47 -2.99
C ASN A 262 -14.33 3.81 -4.21
N GLY A 263 -13.53 3.17 -5.08
CA GLY A 263 -14.00 2.50 -6.30
C GLY A 263 -14.94 1.32 -6.04
N TYR A 264 -14.99 0.82 -4.79
CA TYR A 264 -15.76 -0.35 -4.39
C TYR A 264 -17.10 0.01 -3.73
N PHE A 265 -17.33 1.29 -3.41
CA PHE A 265 -18.56 1.75 -2.76
C PHE A 265 -19.43 2.50 -3.78
N GLY A 266 -20.69 2.07 -3.86
CA GLY A 266 -21.70 2.66 -4.74
C GLY A 266 -23.08 2.56 -4.12
N THR A 267 -24.11 2.65 -4.95
CA THR A 267 -25.48 2.40 -4.49
C THR A 267 -26.35 1.77 -5.55
N THR A 268 -27.24 0.88 -5.11
CA THR A 268 -28.32 0.31 -5.92
C THR A 268 -29.63 1.11 -5.82
N SER A 269 -29.68 2.14 -4.96
CA SER A 269 -30.90 2.93 -4.70
C SER A 269 -31.37 3.77 -5.90
N GLY A 270 -30.48 4.05 -6.86
CA GLY A 270 -30.76 4.92 -8.00
C GLY A 270 -30.78 6.42 -7.66
N ALA A 271 -30.51 6.81 -6.41
CA ALA A 271 -30.45 8.20 -5.96
C ALA A 271 -29.07 8.56 -5.39
N ASP A 272 -28.59 9.77 -5.68
CA ASP A 272 -27.34 10.27 -5.10
C ASP A 272 -27.58 10.73 -3.65
N GLY A 273 -27.33 9.83 -2.71
CA GLY A 273 -27.41 10.07 -1.26
C GLY A 273 -26.08 10.46 -0.61
N ARG A 274 -25.02 10.75 -1.38
CA ARG A 274 -23.69 11.02 -0.81
C ARG A 274 -23.69 12.30 0.02
N ASP A 275 -22.97 12.26 1.13
CA ASP A 275 -22.63 13.46 1.90
C ASP A 275 -21.39 14.18 1.32
N GLU A 276 -20.97 15.27 1.97
CA GLU A 276 -19.79 16.03 1.55
C GLU A 276 -18.50 15.20 1.60
N ALA A 277 -18.33 14.37 2.64
CA ALA A 277 -17.16 13.54 2.79
C ALA A 277 -17.11 12.48 1.67
N MET A 278 -18.19 11.76 1.43
CA MET A 278 -18.27 10.76 0.36
C MET A 278 -17.92 11.36 -1.01
N ARG A 279 -18.36 12.59 -1.30
CA ARG A 279 -17.97 13.30 -2.53
C ARG A 279 -16.48 13.61 -2.58
N ARG A 280 -15.90 14.10 -1.48
CA ARG A 280 -14.46 14.40 -1.38
C ARG A 280 -13.59 13.16 -1.59
N TYR A 281 -14.01 12.01 -1.07
CA TYR A 281 -13.31 10.73 -1.28
C TYR A 281 -13.61 10.07 -2.63
N GLY A 282 -14.41 10.71 -3.50
CA GLY A 282 -14.70 10.18 -4.83
C GLY A 282 -15.55 8.91 -4.85
N ILE A 283 -16.43 8.69 -3.85
CA ILE A 283 -17.38 7.56 -3.87
C ILE A 283 -18.39 7.77 -5.00
N SER A 284 -18.74 6.72 -5.74
CA SER A 284 -19.65 6.81 -6.89
C SER A 284 -21.04 7.27 -6.48
N ALA A 285 -21.71 8.09 -7.31
CA ALA A 285 -23.13 8.47 -7.12
C ALA A 285 -24.12 7.35 -7.50
N ARG A 286 -23.61 6.25 -8.05
CA ARG A 286 -24.34 5.15 -8.68
C ARG A 286 -23.66 3.82 -8.32
N GLY A 287 -24.05 2.74 -8.99
CA GLY A 287 -23.28 1.50 -8.95
C GLY A 287 -21.84 1.68 -9.45
N THR A 288 -20.99 0.72 -9.10
CA THR A 288 -19.56 0.66 -9.44
C THR A 288 -19.33 -0.32 -10.60
N SER A 289 -18.13 -0.29 -11.20
CA SER A 289 -17.71 -1.35 -12.13
C SER A 289 -17.51 -2.69 -11.42
N TYR A 290 -17.20 -2.67 -10.13
CA TYR A 290 -17.05 -3.86 -9.30
C TYR A 290 -18.38 -4.55 -9.00
N ARG A 291 -19.49 -3.81 -8.95
CA ARG A 291 -20.86 -4.32 -8.74
C ARG A 291 -21.02 -5.18 -7.49
N TRP A 292 -20.24 -4.89 -6.44
CA TRP A 292 -20.32 -5.63 -5.17
C TRP A 292 -21.59 -5.28 -4.41
N GLU A 293 -22.01 -4.02 -4.49
CA GLU A 293 -23.22 -3.48 -3.88
C GLU A 293 -24.53 -4.17 -4.35
N GLU A 294 -24.49 -4.91 -5.46
CA GLU A 294 -25.62 -5.70 -5.96
C GLU A 294 -25.87 -6.97 -5.12
N PHE A 295 -24.84 -7.51 -4.45
CA PHE A 295 -24.91 -8.78 -3.70
C PHE A 295 -24.33 -8.72 -2.29
N ASP A 296 -23.63 -7.65 -1.91
CA ASP A 296 -23.12 -7.41 -0.56
C ASP A 296 -23.50 -5.98 -0.12
N ASP A 297 -24.50 -5.91 0.77
CA ASP A 297 -25.06 -4.66 1.29
C ASP A 297 -24.02 -3.75 1.96
N ARG A 298 -22.87 -4.28 2.38
CA ARG A 298 -21.76 -3.49 2.94
C ARG A 298 -21.23 -2.45 1.96
N PHE A 299 -21.31 -2.75 0.65
CA PHE A 299 -20.79 -1.88 -0.40
C PHE A 299 -21.83 -0.90 -0.96
N ASP A 300 -23.09 -0.99 -0.50
CA ASP A 300 -24.14 -0.02 -0.80
C ASP A 300 -24.23 1.05 0.31
N TYR A 301 -23.74 2.26 0.05
CA TYR A 301 -23.75 3.32 1.06
C TYR A 301 -25.17 3.77 1.45
N ALA A 302 -26.21 3.48 0.65
CA ALA A 302 -27.58 3.75 1.06
C ALA A 302 -28.09 2.74 2.12
N LYS A 303 -27.50 1.55 2.18
CA LYS A 303 -27.85 0.48 3.12
C LYS A 303 -26.93 0.45 4.34
N GLU A 304 -25.63 0.69 4.14
CA GLU A 304 -24.60 0.73 5.18
C GLU A 304 -23.69 1.96 5.01
N PRO A 305 -24.18 3.17 5.36
CA PRO A 305 -23.52 4.44 5.03
C PRO A 305 -22.13 4.63 5.64
N ASN A 306 -21.85 3.94 6.75
CA ASN A 306 -20.58 4.05 7.46
C ASN A 306 -19.53 3.01 7.02
N GLU A 307 -19.86 2.04 6.16
CA GLU A 307 -18.89 0.98 5.81
C GLU A 307 -17.66 1.59 5.10
N SER A 308 -17.86 2.53 4.17
CA SER A 308 -16.75 3.19 3.46
C SER A 308 -15.78 3.93 4.39
N ASN A 309 -16.24 4.39 5.57
CA ASN A 309 -15.37 5.04 6.57
C ASN A 309 -14.41 4.04 7.25
N ARG A 310 -14.70 2.75 7.17
CA ARG A 310 -13.87 1.67 7.75
C ARG A 310 -12.77 1.19 6.78
N PHE A 311 -12.61 1.85 5.63
CA PHE A 311 -11.54 1.63 4.64
C PHE A 311 -10.79 2.94 4.32
N GLY A 312 -9.65 2.83 3.65
CA GLY A 312 -8.71 3.94 3.40
C GLY A 312 -7.70 4.11 4.52
N TRP A 313 -7.32 3.02 5.18
CA TRP A 313 -6.39 3.01 6.31
C TRP A 313 -5.12 2.24 5.98
N VAL A 314 -4.02 2.60 6.62
CA VAL A 314 -2.88 1.69 6.75
C VAL A 314 -3.24 0.54 7.68
N VAL A 315 -3.01 -0.69 7.23
CA VAL A 315 -3.30 -1.92 7.99
C VAL A 315 -1.99 -2.62 8.36
N GLU A 316 -1.79 -2.88 9.65
CA GLU A 316 -0.63 -3.59 10.16
C GLU A 316 -0.89 -5.10 10.28
N ILE A 317 0.04 -5.89 9.74
CA ILE A 317 0.01 -7.36 9.70
C ILE A 317 1.28 -7.90 10.35
N ASP A 318 1.13 -8.84 11.27
CA ASP A 318 2.25 -9.64 11.77
C ASP A 318 2.47 -10.85 10.84
N PRO A 319 3.56 -10.89 10.06
CA PRO A 319 3.78 -11.99 9.13
C PRO A 319 4.17 -13.29 9.86
N TYR A 320 4.71 -13.21 11.08
CA TYR A 320 5.18 -14.39 11.82
C TYR A 320 4.08 -15.08 12.64
N ASP A 321 2.94 -14.41 12.83
CA ASP A 321 1.78 -14.99 13.51
C ASP A 321 0.60 -15.12 12.54
N PRO A 322 0.36 -16.32 11.96
CA PRO A 322 -0.73 -16.55 11.02
C PRO A 322 -2.12 -16.40 11.65
N GLN A 323 -2.22 -16.38 12.99
CA GLN A 323 -3.49 -16.20 13.72
C GLN A 323 -3.69 -14.77 14.22
N ALA A 324 -2.68 -13.90 14.14
CA ALA A 324 -2.81 -12.51 14.57
C ALA A 324 -3.89 -11.78 13.75
N THR A 325 -4.75 -11.04 14.43
CA THR A 325 -5.77 -10.20 13.76
C THR A 325 -5.08 -8.95 13.18
N PRO A 326 -5.20 -8.66 11.86
CA PRO A 326 -4.68 -7.42 11.29
C PRO A 326 -5.35 -6.18 11.92
N VAL A 327 -4.61 -5.08 12.00
CA VAL A 327 -5.07 -3.87 12.70
C VAL A 327 -5.03 -2.65 11.78
N LYS A 328 -6.18 -2.03 11.53
CA LYS A 328 -6.27 -0.73 10.85
C LYS A 328 -5.82 0.38 11.80
N ARG A 329 -4.79 1.14 11.43
CA ARG A 329 -4.10 2.13 12.28
C ARG A 329 -4.65 3.53 12.06
N THR A 330 -5.71 3.87 12.79
CA THR A 330 -6.46 5.11 12.53
C THR A 330 -5.72 6.40 12.85
N ALA A 331 -4.65 6.35 13.66
CA ALA A 331 -3.84 7.55 13.95
C ALA A 331 -3.02 8.04 12.73
N LEU A 332 -2.85 7.18 11.71
CA LEU A 332 -2.15 7.52 10.46
C LEU A 332 -3.03 8.28 9.47
N GLY A 333 -4.34 8.42 9.76
CA GLY A 333 -5.29 9.12 8.92
C GLY A 333 -5.96 8.21 7.89
N ARG A 334 -7.10 8.70 7.37
CA ARG A 334 -7.87 8.04 6.32
C ARG A 334 -7.76 8.83 5.02
N PHE A 335 -7.27 8.20 3.97
CA PHE A 335 -7.10 8.74 2.61
C PHE A 335 -6.67 7.59 1.67
N LYS A 336 -6.35 7.87 0.40
CA LYS A 336 -5.93 6.83 -0.55
C LYS A 336 -4.43 6.56 -0.41
N HIS A 337 -4.07 5.70 0.54
CA HIS A 337 -2.66 5.47 0.88
C HIS A 337 -1.94 4.67 -0.20
N GLU A 338 -0.92 5.26 -0.81
CA GLU A 338 0.03 4.57 -1.71
C GLU A 338 0.93 3.62 -0.91
N ASN A 339 1.86 4.19 -0.13
CA ASN A 339 2.81 3.47 0.72
C ASN A 339 2.97 4.09 2.11
N ALA A 340 3.74 3.40 2.98
CA ALA A 340 4.02 3.87 4.33
C ALA A 340 5.53 3.79 4.65
N ALA A 341 6.26 4.87 4.35
CA ALA A 341 7.71 4.93 4.52
C ALA A 341 8.10 5.38 5.93
N TYR A 342 8.71 4.50 6.72
CA TYR A 342 9.14 4.84 8.08
C TYR A 342 10.53 5.49 8.14
N ALA A 343 10.73 6.33 9.14
CA ALA A 343 12.01 6.84 9.57
C ALA A 343 12.04 7.03 11.10
N PHE A 344 13.21 7.33 11.66
CA PHE A 344 13.32 7.76 13.04
C PHE A 344 13.57 9.26 13.14
N ALA A 345 12.85 9.92 14.05
CA ALA A 345 13.26 11.21 14.56
C ALA A 345 14.55 11.07 15.40
N ARG A 346 15.25 12.18 15.66
CA ARG A 346 16.51 12.18 16.44
C ARG A 346 16.37 11.56 17.83
N ASP A 347 15.18 11.63 18.42
CA ASP A 347 14.83 11.08 19.73
C ASP A 347 14.24 9.66 19.67
N ARG A 348 14.31 8.99 18.51
CA ARG A 348 13.78 7.64 18.24
C ARG A 348 12.25 7.52 18.24
N ARG A 349 11.50 8.62 18.15
CA ARG A 349 10.09 8.51 17.73
C ARG A 349 10.00 8.02 16.29
N VAL A 350 8.99 7.21 16.01
CA VAL A 350 8.73 6.67 14.68
C VAL A 350 8.04 7.75 13.86
N VAL A 351 8.54 7.96 12.66
CA VAL A 351 7.95 8.85 11.66
C VAL A 351 7.46 7.96 10.52
N VAL A 352 6.27 8.21 10.00
CA VAL A 352 5.75 7.53 8.80
C VAL A 352 5.33 8.58 7.79
N TYR A 353 5.91 8.56 6.60
CA TYR A 353 5.52 9.40 5.47
C TYR A 353 4.56 8.59 4.57
N MET A 354 3.49 9.24 4.10
CA MET A 354 2.41 8.62 3.34
C MET A 354 1.95 9.57 2.25
N GLY A 355 1.75 9.08 1.03
CA GLY A 355 1.11 9.84 -0.05
C GLY A 355 -0.38 9.53 -0.12
N ASP A 356 -1.17 10.50 -0.58
CA ASP A 356 -2.57 10.34 -0.98
C ASP A 356 -2.63 10.37 -2.51
N ASP A 357 -2.73 9.21 -3.15
CA ASP A 357 -2.62 9.12 -4.62
C ASP A 357 -3.96 9.44 -5.29
N GLN A 358 -4.21 10.73 -5.38
CA GLN A 358 -5.28 11.32 -6.13
C GLN A 358 -4.77 12.64 -6.66
N ALA A 359 -5.08 12.96 -7.93
CA ALA A 359 -4.77 14.26 -8.48
C ALA A 359 -5.21 15.39 -7.52
N ASN A 360 -4.25 16.24 -7.15
CA ASN A 360 -4.40 17.40 -6.27
C ASN A 360 -4.66 17.12 -4.78
N ASP A 361 -4.41 15.92 -4.30
CA ASP A 361 -4.32 15.64 -2.86
C ASP A 361 -2.89 15.82 -2.33
N TYR A 362 -2.59 15.28 -1.15
CA TYR A 362 -1.51 15.77 -0.28
C TYR A 362 -0.47 14.71 0.06
N ILE A 363 0.61 15.17 0.69
CA ILE A 363 1.58 14.30 1.37
C ILE A 363 1.40 14.43 2.88
N TYR A 364 1.34 13.29 3.55
CA TYR A 364 1.12 13.20 4.99
C TYR A 364 2.36 12.68 5.72
N LYS A 365 2.44 13.04 7.00
CA LYS A 365 3.49 12.59 7.90
C LYS A 365 2.90 12.33 9.28
N PHE A 366 3.04 11.12 9.78
CA PHE A 366 2.76 10.77 11.17
C PHE A 366 4.05 10.79 12.00
N VAL A 367 3.97 11.23 13.26
CA VAL A 367 5.05 11.08 14.25
C VAL A 367 4.47 10.48 15.53
N SER A 368 4.98 9.33 15.95
CA SER A 368 4.54 8.66 17.18
C SER A 368 4.78 9.54 18.41
N GLU A 369 3.95 9.39 19.43
CA GLU A 369 4.11 10.09 20.70
C GLU A 369 5.29 9.52 21.50
N GLN A 370 5.35 8.18 21.56
CA GLN A 370 6.38 7.46 22.29
C GLN A 370 7.54 7.03 21.36
N ARG A 371 8.67 6.69 21.98
CA ARG A 371 9.90 6.29 21.30
C ARG A 371 9.87 4.80 21.00
N PHE A 372 10.49 4.41 19.90
CA PHE A 372 10.82 3.01 19.65
C PHE A 372 11.85 2.51 20.66
N ILE A 373 11.57 1.33 21.24
CA ILE A 373 12.46 0.65 22.18
C ILE A 373 12.85 -0.71 21.59
N PRO A 374 14.11 -0.94 21.19
CA PRO A 374 14.55 -2.23 20.65
C PRO A 374 14.22 -3.39 21.60
N GLY A 375 13.70 -4.51 21.07
CA GLY A 375 13.36 -5.69 21.87
C GLY A 375 12.05 -5.59 22.67
N GLN A 376 11.25 -4.54 22.46
CA GLN A 376 9.92 -4.40 23.07
C GLN A 376 8.81 -4.40 22.02
N GLU A 377 8.77 -5.43 21.17
CA GLU A 377 7.86 -5.53 20.02
C GLU A 377 6.39 -5.34 20.41
N ALA A 378 5.95 -5.94 21.52
CA ALA A 378 4.57 -5.79 22.01
C ALA A 378 4.21 -4.33 22.36
N SER A 379 5.15 -3.56 22.91
CA SER A 379 4.97 -2.14 23.19
C SER A 379 5.03 -1.32 21.90
N ASN A 380 6.02 -1.62 21.04
CA ASN A 380 6.25 -0.92 19.79
C ASN A 380 5.05 -1.03 18.82
N ARG A 381 4.32 -2.14 18.83
CA ARG A 381 3.08 -2.33 18.07
C ARG A 381 1.98 -1.31 18.40
N ARG A 382 2.07 -0.57 19.52
CA ARG A 382 1.11 0.49 19.87
C ARG A 382 1.58 1.90 19.48
N LEU A 383 2.78 2.04 18.92
CA LEU A 383 3.32 3.34 18.52
C LEU A 383 2.54 4.00 17.38
N LEU A 384 1.83 3.20 16.57
CA LEU A 384 0.99 3.68 15.47
C LEU A 384 -0.44 4.05 15.92
N ASP A 385 -0.76 3.94 17.21
CA ASP A 385 -2.07 4.35 17.76
C ASP A 385 -2.03 5.74 18.41
N HIS A 386 -0.83 6.25 18.73
CA HIS A 386 -0.65 7.50 19.48
C HIS A 386 0.43 8.36 18.85
N GLY A 387 0.08 9.57 18.44
CA GLY A 387 1.01 10.49 17.80
C GLY A 387 0.34 11.72 17.22
N ARG A 388 1.01 12.33 16.25
CA ARG A 388 0.52 13.52 15.54
C ARG A 388 0.64 13.30 14.04
N LEU A 389 -0.46 13.54 13.32
CA LEU A 389 -0.51 13.56 11.87
C LEU A 389 -0.32 15.00 11.37
N TYR A 390 0.47 15.15 10.32
CA TYR A 390 0.80 16.40 9.64
C TYR A 390 0.49 16.24 8.16
N VAL A 391 0.24 17.35 7.47
CA VAL A 391 0.01 17.44 6.03
C VAL A 391 0.94 18.51 5.44
N ALA A 392 1.44 18.28 4.23
CA ALA A 392 2.34 19.17 3.51
C ALA A 392 1.65 19.82 2.31
#